data_AF-A0A0D6L443-F1
#
_entry.id   AF-A0A0D6L443-F1
#
_cell.length_a   1.000
_cell.length_b   1.000
_cell.length_c   1.000
_cell.angle_alpha   90.00
_cell.angle_beta   90.00
_cell.angle_gamma   90.00
#
_symmetry.space_group_name_H-M   'P 1'
#
loop_
_entity.id
_entity.type
_entity.pdbx_description
1 polymer ?
#
loop_
_entity_poly.entity_id
_entity_poly.type
_entity_poly.pdbx_seq_one_letter_code
_entity_poly.pdbx_strand_id
1 'polypeptide(L)'
;AGSLDLVKLLILFDADINAVDAQGQSVHEINKSSKRRADIDTLLTIANSPPAPASAAQTKTPWDYQQESAIQVQKENKEDGGERVNLLSLDGGGIRGLVVIQMLSELEKKFGTDLLSSFGWLGGTSTGAILALALCQGKSIAHCRSMYFRLKDELFCGERPYDGALLDSFLRSEFGEDTTLADITSKNAAPTYFPPFDKKYVDGGLLANNPCPQLLTDVQLVNTSLRMA
;
A
#
# COMPACT_ATOMS: atom_id res chain seq x y z
N ALA A 1 -11.54 -2.54 -30.68
CA ALA A 1 -12.54 -2.47 -29.59
C ALA A 1 -11.78 -2.18 -28.30
N GLY A 2 -12.18 -1.16 -27.54
CA GLY A 2 -11.55 -0.83 -26.27
C GLY A 2 -11.58 -2.03 -25.31
N SER A 3 -10.46 -2.31 -24.65
CA SER A 3 -10.37 -3.42 -23.69
C SER A 3 -11.20 -3.08 -22.46
N LEU A 4 -12.21 -3.90 -22.17
CA LEU A 4 -13.08 -3.73 -21.01
C LEU A 4 -12.31 -3.78 -19.69
N ASP A 5 -11.28 -4.62 -19.63
CA ASP A 5 -10.43 -4.76 -18.44
C ASP A 5 -9.52 -3.56 -18.24
N LEU A 6 -9.11 -2.90 -19.34
CA LEU A 6 -8.38 -1.64 -19.29
C LEU A 6 -9.27 -0.52 -18.73
N VAL A 7 -10.53 -0.44 -19.17
CA VAL A 7 -11.49 0.55 -18.65
C VAL A 7 -11.72 0.36 -17.14
N LYS A 8 -11.90 -0.87 -16.67
CA LYS A 8 -12.04 -1.16 -15.23
C LYS A 8 -10.81 -0.76 -14.43
N LEU A 9 -9.62 -1.07 -14.94
CA LEU A 9 -8.35 -0.67 -14.32
C LEU A 9 -8.23 0.85 -14.25
N LEU A 10 -8.54 1.56 -15.33
CA LEU A 10 -8.48 3.02 -15.38
C LEU A 10 -9.42 3.65 -14.36
N ILE A 11 -10.66 3.18 -14.25
CA ILE A 11 -11.61 3.66 -13.23
C ILE A 11 -11.07 3.39 -11.81
N LEU A 12 -10.51 2.20 -11.57
CA LEU A 12 -9.95 1.84 -10.26
C LEU A 12 -8.78 2.76 -9.85
N PHE A 13 -8.01 3.26 -10.81
CA PHE A 13 -6.88 4.16 -10.56
C PHE A 13 -7.23 5.65 -10.73
N ASP A 14 -8.49 6.02 -10.50
CA ASP A 14 -8.99 7.40 -10.55
C ASP A 14 -8.73 8.09 -11.90
N ALA A 15 -8.72 7.34 -13.01
CA ALA A 15 -8.66 7.97 -14.33
C ALA A 15 -9.92 8.81 -14.56
N ASP A 16 -9.77 9.92 -15.29
CA ASP A 16 -10.90 10.74 -15.69
C ASP A 16 -11.86 9.90 -16.53
N ILE A 17 -13.05 9.65 -15.98
CA ILE A 17 -14.11 8.89 -16.63
C ILE A 17 -14.64 9.58 -17.90
N ASN A 18 -14.35 10.87 -18.06
CA ASN A 18 -14.69 11.65 -19.23
C ASN A 18 -13.60 11.62 -20.31
N ALA A 19 -12.44 11.01 -20.02
CA ALA A 19 -11.40 10.84 -21.02
C ALA A 19 -11.91 10.00 -22.19
N VAL A 20 -11.50 10.39 -23.40
CA VAL A 20 -11.86 9.72 -24.64
C VAL A 20 -10.67 8.97 -25.21
N ASP A 21 -10.94 7.83 -25.87
CA ASP A 21 -9.91 7.10 -26.61
C ASP A 21 -9.52 7.82 -27.93
N ALA A 22 -8.60 7.22 -28.69
CA ALA A 22 -8.16 7.75 -29.98
C ALA A 22 -9.29 7.80 -31.04
N GLN A 23 -10.44 7.17 -30.77
CA GLN A 23 -11.64 7.17 -31.60
C GLN A 23 -12.71 8.15 -31.07
N GLY A 24 -12.40 8.90 -30.01
CA GLY A 24 -13.31 9.86 -29.38
C GLY A 24 -14.37 9.21 -28.49
N GLN A 25 -14.24 7.92 -28.17
CA GLN A 25 -15.22 7.22 -27.34
C GLN A 25 -14.89 7.39 -25.86
N SER A 26 -15.88 7.82 -25.08
CA SER A 26 -15.80 7.89 -23.62
C SER A 26 -15.92 6.50 -22.98
N VAL A 27 -15.52 6.39 -21.72
CA VAL A 27 -15.70 5.19 -20.89
C VAL A 27 -17.17 4.71 -20.89
N HIS A 28 -18.13 5.65 -20.82
CA HIS A 28 -19.56 5.34 -20.85
C HIS A 28 -20.01 4.73 -22.19
N GLU A 29 -19.45 5.19 -23.31
CA GLU A 29 -19.79 4.69 -24.65
C GLU A 29 -19.18 3.32 -24.92
N ILE A 30 -17.93 3.09 -24.47
CA ILE A 30 -17.27 1.79 -24.54
C ILE A 30 -18.07 0.76 -23.72
N ASN A 31 -18.53 1.13 -22.52
CA ASN A 31 -19.34 0.25 -21.67
C ASN A 31 -20.69 -0.13 -22.33
N LYS A 32 -21.40 0.84 -22.94
CA LYS A 32 -22.70 0.59 -23.62
C LYS A 32 -22.59 -0.45 -24.75
N SER A 33 -21.43 -0.56 -25.39
CA SER A 33 -21.19 -1.49 -26.50
C SER A 33 -20.88 -2.93 -26.07
N SER A 34 -20.62 -3.18 -24.77
CA SER A 34 -20.12 -4.46 -24.26
C SER A 34 -21.19 -5.35 -23.62
N LYS A 35 -21.01 -6.68 -23.69
CA LYS A 35 -21.92 -7.68 -23.10
C LYS A 35 -21.73 -7.89 -21.59
N ARG A 36 -20.59 -7.49 -21.00
CA ARG A 36 -20.29 -7.62 -19.55
C ARG A 36 -20.41 -6.24 -18.88
N ARG A 37 -21.57 -5.94 -18.29
CA ARG A 37 -21.98 -4.59 -17.86
C ARG A 37 -21.97 -4.35 -16.35
N ALA A 38 -22.31 -5.36 -15.55
CA ALA A 38 -22.62 -5.18 -14.13
C ALA A 38 -21.44 -4.72 -13.27
N ASP A 39 -20.22 -5.15 -13.60
CA ASP A 39 -19.00 -4.81 -12.88
C ASP A 39 -18.53 -3.37 -13.18
N ILE A 40 -18.60 -2.91 -14.43
CA ILE A 40 -18.28 -1.51 -14.77
C ILE A 40 -19.33 -0.55 -14.24
N ASP A 41 -20.61 -0.88 -14.34
CA ASP A 41 -21.65 -0.04 -13.75
C ASP A 41 -21.47 0.11 -12.24
N THR A 42 -21.01 -0.95 -11.57
CA THR A 42 -20.64 -0.91 -10.14
C THR A 42 -19.43 -0.01 -9.91
N LEU A 43 -18.36 -0.13 -10.70
CA LEU A 43 -17.17 0.72 -10.57
C LEU A 43 -17.46 2.20 -10.86
N LEU A 44 -18.27 2.50 -11.88
CA LEU A 44 -18.72 3.85 -12.20
C LEU A 44 -19.63 4.41 -11.11
N THR A 45 -20.48 3.56 -10.51
CA THR A 45 -21.29 3.96 -9.36
C THR A 45 -20.39 4.27 -8.17
N ILE A 46 -19.39 3.44 -7.86
CA ILE A 46 -18.43 3.70 -6.77
C ILE A 46 -17.64 4.99 -7.02
N ALA A 47 -17.17 5.21 -8.24
CA ALA A 47 -16.39 6.40 -8.61
C ALA A 47 -17.21 7.70 -8.57
N ASN A 48 -18.51 7.65 -8.88
CA ASN A 48 -19.38 8.83 -8.94
C ASN A 48 -20.27 9.03 -7.70
N SER A 49 -20.35 8.04 -6.81
CA SER A 49 -21.18 8.16 -5.61
C SER A 49 -20.45 9.01 -4.55
N PRO A 50 -21.11 10.00 -3.93
CA PRO A 50 -20.61 10.56 -2.68
C PRO A 50 -20.43 9.42 -1.66
N PRO A 51 -19.45 9.52 -0.72
CA PRO A 51 -19.21 8.47 0.25
C PRO A 51 -20.52 8.10 0.92
N ALA A 52 -20.89 6.82 0.81
CA ALA A 52 -22.20 6.35 1.24
C ALA A 52 -22.50 6.86 2.66
N PRO A 53 -23.68 7.46 2.91
CA PRO A 53 -24.06 7.80 4.27
C PRO A 53 -24.06 6.51 5.10
N ALA A 54 -23.45 6.59 6.29
CA ALA A 54 -23.37 5.48 7.24
C ALA A 54 -24.78 5.14 7.78
N SER A 55 -25.62 4.49 6.98
CA SER A 55 -26.98 4.16 7.40
C SER A 55 -27.58 3.02 6.57
N ALA A 56 -27.12 1.81 6.86
CA ALA A 56 -27.95 0.62 6.85
C ALA A 56 -27.34 -0.33 7.88
N ALA A 57 -28.16 -1.04 8.66
CA ALA A 57 -27.67 -2.01 9.64
C ALA A 57 -26.84 -3.09 8.92
N GLN A 58 -25.52 -2.89 8.87
CA GLN A 58 -24.59 -3.84 8.32
C GLN A 58 -24.49 -5.01 9.29
N THR A 59 -24.75 -6.22 8.80
CA THR A 59 -24.48 -7.45 9.55
C THR A 59 -23.00 -7.44 9.94
N LYS A 60 -22.72 -7.37 11.24
CA LYS A 60 -21.35 -7.39 11.76
C LYS A 60 -20.62 -8.62 11.22
N THR A 61 -19.51 -8.38 10.55
CA THR A 61 -18.55 -9.39 10.13
C THR A 61 -17.71 -9.84 11.32
N PRO A 62 -17.02 -11.00 11.24
CA PRO A 62 -16.06 -11.40 12.27
C PRO A 62 -15.01 -10.32 12.59
N TRP A 63 -14.62 -9.54 11.58
CA TRP A 63 -13.68 -8.43 11.73
C TRP A 63 -14.24 -7.30 12.59
N ASP A 64 -15.53 -6.98 12.45
CA ASP A 64 -16.18 -5.96 13.27
C ASP A 64 -16.16 -6.35 14.75
N TYR A 65 -16.44 -7.62 15.06
CA TYR A 65 -16.36 -8.12 16.43
C TYR A 65 -14.94 -8.11 16.98
N GLN A 66 -13.96 -8.50 16.17
CA GLN A 66 -12.55 -8.48 16.55
C GLN A 66 -12.07 -7.05 16.82
N GLN A 67 -12.49 -6.10 15.99
CA GLN A 67 -12.16 -4.68 16.15
C GLN A 67 -12.84 -4.09 17.39
N GLU A 68 -14.11 -4.38 17.62
CA GLU A 68 -14.82 -3.95 18.85
C GLU A 68 -14.17 -4.51 20.11
N SER A 69 -13.79 -5.80 20.09
CA SER A 69 -13.09 -6.44 21.20
C SER A 69 -11.72 -5.79 21.45
N ALA A 70 -10.96 -5.50 20.38
CA ALA A 70 -9.68 -4.81 20.48
C ALA A 70 -9.85 -3.39 21.06
N ILE A 71 -10.85 -2.64 20.62
CA ILE A 71 -11.18 -1.30 21.17
C ILE A 71 -11.56 -1.39 22.64
N GLN A 72 -12.33 -2.42 23.03
CA GLN A 72 -12.73 -2.62 24.41
C GLN A 72 -11.52 -2.91 25.30
N VAL A 73 -10.67 -3.88 24.91
CA VAL A 73 -9.39 -4.17 25.58
C VAL A 73 -8.51 -2.91 25.66
N GLN A 74 -8.49 -2.10 24.61
CA GLN A 74 -7.72 -0.85 24.56
C GLN A 74 -8.29 0.23 25.51
N LYS A 75 -9.60 0.22 25.79
CA LYS A 75 -10.24 1.12 26.77
C LYS A 75 -9.99 0.66 28.20
N GLU A 76 -10.00 -0.65 28.43
CA GLU A 76 -9.74 -1.27 29.73
C GLU A 76 -8.28 -1.12 30.14
N ASN A 77 -7.33 -1.31 29.21
CA ASN A 77 -5.89 -1.13 29.43
C ASN A 77 -5.43 0.36 29.46
N LYS A 78 -6.30 1.31 29.77
CA LYS A 78 -5.96 2.74 29.86
C LYS A 78 -5.08 3.11 31.07
N GLU A 79 -4.71 2.14 31.90
CA GLU A 79 -4.10 2.39 33.22
C GLU A 79 -2.57 2.60 33.20
N ASP A 80 -1.86 2.22 32.15
CA ASP A 80 -0.43 2.56 31.99
C ASP A 80 -0.28 3.83 31.16
N GLY A 81 0.22 4.92 31.75
CA GLY A 81 0.42 6.24 31.13
C GLY A 81 1.48 6.30 30.01
N GLY A 82 1.65 5.22 29.24
CA GLY A 82 2.51 5.17 28.06
C GLY A 82 1.88 5.82 26.83
N GLU A 83 2.73 6.37 25.96
CA GLU A 83 2.33 6.92 24.68
C GLU A 83 1.84 5.79 23.74
N ARG A 84 0.71 6.01 23.07
CA ARG A 84 0.16 5.08 22.08
C ARG A 84 0.79 5.36 20.74
N VAL A 85 1.15 4.30 20.02
CA VAL A 85 1.75 4.42 18.69
C VAL A 85 0.98 3.56 17.69
N ASN A 86 0.66 4.14 16.54
CA ASN A 86 0.05 3.42 15.43
C ASN A 86 1.15 2.87 14.50
N LEU A 87 0.93 1.66 14.00
CA LEU A 87 1.85 0.98 13.08
C LEU A 87 1.16 0.74 11.74
N LEU A 88 1.90 0.89 10.65
CA LEU A 88 1.48 0.54 9.30
C LEU A 88 2.41 -0.56 8.76
N SER A 89 1.82 -1.69 8.40
CA SER A 89 2.53 -2.85 7.84
C SER A 89 2.08 -3.09 6.41
N LEU A 90 3.01 -3.10 5.46
CA LEU A 90 2.75 -3.28 4.04
C LEU A 90 3.22 -4.66 3.56
N ASP A 91 2.28 -5.49 3.14
CA ASP A 91 2.56 -6.84 2.66
C ASP A 91 3.35 -6.84 1.33
N GLY A 92 4.10 -7.94 1.13
CA GLY A 92 4.70 -8.27 -0.16
C GLY A 92 3.68 -8.76 -1.19
N GLY A 93 4.06 -8.76 -2.48
CA GLY A 93 3.15 -9.24 -3.52
C GLY A 93 3.51 -8.97 -4.99
N GLY A 94 4.72 -8.47 -5.29
CA GLY A 94 5.13 -8.11 -6.65
C GLY A 94 4.26 -6.98 -7.22
N ILE A 95 3.77 -7.14 -8.45
CA ILE A 95 2.90 -6.15 -9.11
C ILE A 95 1.59 -5.86 -8.36
N ARG A 96 1.14 -6.77 -7.48
CA ARG A 96 -0.04 -6.55 -6.63
C ARG A 96 0.13 -5.43 -5.61
N GLY A 97 1.34 -4.86 -5.47
CA GLY A 97 1.56 -3.60 -4.74
C GLY A 97 0.65 -2.46 -5.18
N LEU A 98 0.21 -2.46 -6.43
CA LEU A 98 -0.79 -1.49 -6.92
C LEU A 98 -2.11 -1.54 -6.13
N VAL A 99 -2.49 -2.71 -5.59
CA VAL A 99 -3.67 -2.84 -4.72
C VAL A 99 -3.42 -2.13 -3.38
N VAL A 100 -2.25 -2.33 -2.78
CA VAL A 100 -1.84 -1.67 -1.53
C VAL A 100 -1.80 -0.15 -1.73
N ILE A 101 -1.23 0.32 -2.83
CA ILE A 101 -1.21 1.76 -3.19
C ILE A 101 -2.63 2.32 -3.33
N GLN A 102 -3.54 1.60 -3.99
CA GLN A 102 -4.91 2.07 -4.12
C GLN A 102 -5.63 2.11 -2.76
N MET A 103 -5.42 1.12 -1.89
CA MET A 103 -5.95 1.16 -0.53
C MET A 103 -5.41 2.36 0.26
N LEU A 104 -4.11 2.64 0.16
CA LEU A 104 -3.51 3.81 0.80
C LEU A 104 -4.09 5.12 0.24
N SER A 105 -4.33 5.21 -1.08
CA SER A 105 -4.98 6.35 -1.72
C SER A 105 -6.39 6.59 -1.17
N GLU A 106 -7.19 5.55 -1.03
CA GLU A 106 -8.54 5.66 -0.44
C GLU A 106 -8.51 6.02 1.05
N LEU A 107 -7.50 5.56 1.79
CA LEU A 107 -7.28 5.98 3.16
C LEU A 107 -6.89 7.46 3.23
N GLU A 108 -5.97 7.94 2.39
CA GLU A 108 -5.58 9.35 2.33
C GLU A 108 -6.77 10.27 1.99
N LYS A 109 -7.66 9.86 1.09
CA LYS A 109 -8.90 10.60 0.79
C LYS A 109 -9.82 10.74 2.02
N LYS A 110 -9.83 9.75 2.92
CA LYS A 110 -10.68 9.73 4.13
C LYS A 110 -10.04 10.40 5.34
N PHE A 111 -8.73 10.25 5.52
CA PHE A 111 -7.99 10.74 6.69
C PHE A 111 -7.30 12.10 6.43
N GLY A 112 -7.19 12.53 5.17
CA GLY A 112 -6.49 13.74 4.75
C GLY A 112 -5.10 13.44 4.15
N THR A 113 -4.47 14.47 3.58
CA THR A 113 -3.23 14.39 2.79
C THR A 113 -1.97 14.02 3.58
N ASP A 114 -2.07 13.89 4.91
CA ASP A 114 -0.95 13.55 5.78
C ASP A 114 -1.21 12.21 6.50
N LEU A 115 -1.64 11.21 5.75
CA LEU A 115 -1.92 9.86 6.26
C LEU A 115 -0.74 9.31 7.07
N LEU A 116 0.49 9.55 6.62
CA LEU A 116 1.70 9.04 7.25
C LEU A 116 1.99 9.68 8.62
N SER A 117 1.56 10.91 8.89
CA SER A 117 1.67 11.51 10.24
C SER A 117 0.91 10.74 11.31
N SER A 118 -0.10 9.96 10.91
CA SER A 118 -0.91 9.17 11.83
C SER A 118 -0.21 7.89 12.29
N PHE A 119 0.92 7.50 11.67
CA PHE A 119 1.66 6.28 11.97
C PHE A 119 3.05 6.59 12.48
N GLY A 120 3.40 6.08 13.66
CA GLY A 120 4.76 6.22 14.21
C GLY A 120 5.73 5.17 13.69
N TRP A 121 5.23 4.06 13.15
CA TRP A 121 6.04 2.98 12.58
C TRP A 121 5.46 2.56 11.23
N LEU A 122 6.33 2.48 10.23
CA LEU A 122 6.03 1.96 8.90
C LEU A 122 7.03 0.87 8.57
N GLY A 123 6.52 -0.33 8.28
CA GLY A 123 7.29 -1.49 7.84
C GLY A 123 6.69 -2.12 6.61
N GLY A 124 7.50 -2.89 5.88
CA GLY A 124 7.04 -3.56 4.68
C GLY A 124 7.95 -4.70 4.22
N THR A 125 7.40 -5.64 3.45
CA THR A 125 8.12 -6.78 2.87
C THR A 125 8.10 -6.69 1.34
N SER A 126 9.24 -6.95 0.67
CA SER A 126 9.32 -7.01 -0.79
C SER A 126 8.77 -5.70 -1.42
N THR A 127 7.76 -5.80 -2.28
CA THR A 127 6.98 -4.66 -2.77
C THR A 127 6.54 -3.68 -1.66
N GLY A 128 6.06 -4.18 -0.52
CA GLY A 128 5.69 -3.35 0.61
C GLY A 128 6.89 -2.60 1.21
N ALA A 129 8.10 -3.16 1.15
CA ALA A 129 9.33 -2.50 1.59
C ALA A 129 9.71 -1.35 0.64
N ILE A 130 9.58 -1.54 -0.67
CA ILE A 130 9.81 -0.49 -1.68
C ILE A 130 8.83 0.68 -1.45
N LEU A 131 7.56 0.37 -1.19
CA LEU A 131 6.54 1.37 -0.87
C LEU A 131 6.83 2.07 0.46
N ALA A 132 7.16 1.33 1.51
CA ALA A 132 7.53 1.88 2.81
C ALA A 132 8.72 2.84 2.67
N LEU A 133 9.76 2.45 1.92
CA LEU A 133 10.93 3.28 1.65
C LEU A 133 10.55 4.60 0.94
N ALA A 134 9.70 4.53 -0.08
CA ALA A 134 9.24 5.70 -0.81
C ALA A 134 8.47 6.68 0.08
N LEU A 135 7.54 6.15 0.87
CA LEU A 135 6.74 6.92 1.82
C LEU A 135 7.62 7.57 2.90
N CYS A 136 8.63 6.86 3.40
CA CYS A 136 9.62 7.39 4.35
C CYS A 136 10.50 8.49 3.74
N GLN A 137 10.82 8.44 2.44
CA GLN A 137 11.47 9.56 1.75
C GLN A 137 10.53 10.75 1.48
N GLY A 138 9.29 10.73 1.97
CA GLY A 138 8.31 11.79 1.77
C GLY A 138 7.66 11.79 0.38
N LYS A 139 7.79 10.69 -0.37
CA LYS A 139 7.11 10.55 -1.67
C LYS A 139 5.61 10.36 -1.43
N SER A 140 4.80 11.05 -2.23
CA SER A 140 3.34 10.95 -2.14
C SER A 140 2.84 9.58 -2.62
N ILE A 141 1.63 9.20 -2.21
CA ILE A 141 0.98 7.97 -2.69
C ILE A 141 0.82 7.99 -4.22
N ALA A 142 0.51 9.17 -4.79
CA ALA A 142 0.45 9.36 -6.24
C ALA A 142 1.81 9.09 -6.92
N HIS A 143 2.92 9.50 -6.30
CA HIS A 143 4.26 9.18 -6.78
C HIS A 143 4.54 7.67 -6.69
N CYS A 144 4.21 7.03 -5.57
CA CYS A 144 4.33 5.58 -5.41
C CYS A 144 3.55 4.82 -6.49
N ARG A 145 2.37 5.31 -6.87
CA ARG A 145 1.57 4.76 -7.99
C ARG A 145 2.33 4.86 -9.31
N SER A 146 2.82 6.06 -9.66
CA SER A 146 3.59 6.28 -10.90
C SER A 146 4.88 5.46 -10.95
N MET A 147 5.58 5.36 -9.83
CA MET A 147 6.75 4.50 -9.66
C MET A 147 6.39 3.03 -9.96
N TYR A 148 5.30 2.50 -9.39
CA TYR A 148 4.91 1.11 -9.60
C TYR A 148 4.46 0.82 -11.03
N PHE A 149 3.85 1.79 -11.73
CA PHE A 149 3.55 1.64 -13.15
C PHE A 149 4.82 1.53 -14.00
N ARG A 150 5.84 2.36 -13.74
CA ARG A 150 7.15 2.23 -14.41
C ARG A 150 7.83 0.91 -14.07
N LEU A 151 7.86 0.55 -12.79
CA LEU A 151 8.42 -0.73 -12.33
C LEU A 151 7.75 -1.92 -13.03
N LYS A 152 6.43 -1.86 -13.28
CA LYS A 152 5.70 -2.86 -14.05
C LYS A 152 6.25 -3.06 -15.45
N ASP A 153 6.49 -1.95 -16.16
CA ASP A 153 6.89 -1.97 -17.56
C ASP A 153 8.39 -2.24 -17.73
N GLU A 154 9.22 -1.89 -16.74
CA GLU A 154 10.66 -2.09 -16.79
C GLU A 154 11.09 -3.44 -16.21
N LEU A 155 10.44 -3.94 -15.14
CA LEU A 155 10.87 -5.13 -14.41
C LEU A 155 9.98 -6.36 -14.65
N PHE A 156 8.66 -6.19 -14.68
CA PHE A 156 7.71 -7.31 -14.76
C PHE A 156 7.36 -7.70 -16.21
N CYS A 157 8.33 -7.61 -17.10
CA CYS A 157 8.21 -7.97 -18.51
C CYS A 157 8.88 -9.31 -18.79
N GLY A 158 8.17 -10.21 -19.49
CA GLY A 158 8.68 -11.52 -19.90
C GLY A 158 8.43 -12.65 -18.90
N GLU A 159 9.12 -13.77 -19.10
CA GLU A 159 9.03 -14.95 -18.24
C GLU A 159 9.94 -14.83 -17.02
N ARG A 160 9.52 -15.47 -15.93
CA ARG A 160 10.33 -15.54 -14.71
C ARG A 160 11.52 -16.49 -14.91
N PRO A 161 12.66 -16.25 -14.23
CA PRO A 161 12.93 -15.19 -13.26
C PRO A 161 13.20 -13.82 -13.91
N TYR A 162 12.78 -12.74 -13.25
CA TYR A 162 13.05 -11.36 -13.70
C TYR A 162 14.53 -11.00 -13.45
N ASP A 163 15.05 -10.07 -14.24
CA ASP A 163 16.45 -9.62 -14.12
C ASP A 163 16.65 -8.76 -12.86
N GLY A 164 17.49 -9.25 -11.95
CA GLY A 164 17.84 -8.52 -10.72
C GLY A 164 18.65 -7.24 -10.97
N ALA A 165 19.39 -7.16 -12.08
CA ALA A 165 20.14 -5.95 -12.44
C ALA A 165 19.20 -4.79 -12.82
N LEU A 166 18.04 -5.10 -13.43
CA LEU A 166 17.01 -4.11 -13.71
C LEU A 166 16.34 -3.60 -12.44
N LEU A 167 16.13 -4.47 -11.45
CA LEU A 167 15.60 -4.03 -10.16
C LEU A 167 16.62 -3.12 -9.44
N ASP A 168 17.90 -3.50 -9.41
CA ASP A 168 18.95 -2.68 -8.78
C ASP A 168 19.07 -1.31 -9.44
N SER A 169 19.12 -1.24 -10.78
CA SER A 169 19.19 0.03 -11.51
C SER A 169 17.95 0.89 -11.28
N PHE A 170 16.75 0.29 -11.26
CA PHE A 170 15.51 0.99 -10.93
C PHE A 170 15.58 1.59 -9.53
N LEU A 171 15.93 0.79 -8.51
CA LEU A 171 16.00 1.24 -7.12
C LEU A 171 17.03 2.37 -6.95
N ARG A 172 18.20 2.28 -7.56
CA ARG A 172 19.21 3.37 -7.55
C ARG A 172 18.69 4.64 -8.18
N SER A 173 18.05 4.53 -9.35
CA SER A 173 17.48 5.70 -10.03
C SER A 173 16.35 6.36 -9.23
N GLU A 174 15.58 5.56 -8.50
CA GLU A 174 14.42 6.01 -7.77
C GLU A 174 14.77 6.58 -6.40
N PHE A 175 15.68 5.94 -5.66
CA PHE A 175 15.97 6.25 -4.24
C PHE A 175 17.31 6.94 -4.03
N GLY A 176 18.15 7.05 -5.07
CA GLY A 176 19.49 7.63 -5.03
C GLY A 176 20.58 6.55 -5.02
N GLU A 177 21.64 6.77 -5.79
CA GLU A 177 22.71 5.79 -5.98
C GLU A 177 23.57 5.58 -4.71
N ASP A 178 23.82 6.67 -3.99
CA ASP A 178 24.62 6.71 -2.75
C ASP A 178 23.76 6.89 -1.50
N THR A 179 22.42 6.84 -1.62
CA THR A 179 21.52 7.05 -0.49
C THR A 179 21.48 5.80 0.39
N THR A 180 21.79 5.98 1.67
CA THR A 180 21.75 4.92 2.67
C THR A 180 20.46 5.03 3.50
N LEU A 181 20.12 3.97 4.24
CA LEU A 181 18.99 4.01 5.15
C LEU A 181 19.19 5.01 6.31
N ALA A 182 20.42 5.39 6.63
CA ALA A 182 20.71 6.42 7.62
C ALA A 182 20.36 7.83 7.14
N ASP A 183 20.33 8.05 5.82
CA ASP A 183 19.98 9.34 5.22
C ASP A 183 18.46 9.60 5.23
N ILE A 184 17.67 8.59 5.56
CA ILE A 184 16.21 8.68 5.65
C ILE A 184 15.83 9.22 7.02
N THR A 185 15.64 10.53 7.10
CA THR A 185 15.38 11.25 8.36
C THR A 185 13.93 11.19 8.84
N SER A 186 13.04 10.51 8.12
CA SER A 186 11.63 10.39 8.55
C SER A 186 11.54 9.56 9.82
N LYS A 187 10.90 10.13 10.85
CA LYS A 187 10.74 9.51 12.18
C LYS A 187 9.96 8.19 12.17
N ASN A 188 9.23 7.92 11.08
CA ASN A 188 8.30 6.79 10.99
C ASN A 188 8.90 5.57 10.27
N ALA A 189 10.16 5.67 9.82
CA ALA A 189 10.82 4.59 9.10
C ALA A 189 11.37 3.54 10.06
N ALA A 190 10.71 2.40 10.11
CA ALA A 190 11.25 1.20 10.71
C ALA A 190 11.55 0.22 9.58
N PRO A 191 12.77 0.25 9.00
CA PRO A 191 13.16 -0.80 8.08
C PRO A 191 13.15 -2.12 8.86
N THR A 192 12.10 -2.91 8.69
CA THR A 192 12.04 -4.29 9.17
C THR A 192 13.05 -5.09 8.37
N TYR A 193 14.20 -5.35 9.00
CA TYR A 193 15.27 -6.15 8.42
C TYR A 193 14.97 -7.63 8.62
N PHE A 194 14.99 -8.38 7.52
CA PHE A 194 15.08 -9.83 7.61
C PHE A 194 16.55 -10.23 7.77
N PRO A 195 16.90 -11.09 8.74
CA PRO A 195 18.26 -11.57 8.90
C PRO A 195 18.68 -12.33 7.63
N PRO A 196 19.93 -12.16 7.15
CA PRO A 196 20.41 -12.87 5.97
C PRO A 196 20.45 -14.38 6.24
N PHE A 197 20.07 -15.19 5.23
CA PHE A 197 20.25 -16.63 5.26
C PHE A 197 21.58 -16.98 4.59
N ASP A 198 22.50 -17.61 5.33
CA ASP A 198 23.84 -17.95 4.85
C ASP A 198 24.62 -16.76 4.26
N LYS A 199 24.62 -15.62 4.98
CA LYS A 199 25.24 -14.35 4.58
C LYS A 199 24.74 -13.77 3.24
N LYS A 200 23.63 -14.28 2.72
CA LYS A 200 22.93 -13.76 1.54
C LYS A 200 21.56 -13.26 1.93
N TYR A 201 21.19 -12.10 1.42
CA TYR A 201 19.83 -11.59 1.56
C TYR A 201 18.94 -12.32 0.55
N VAL A 202 17.78 -12.76 1.02
CA VAL A 202 16.72 -13.36 0.21
C VAL A 202 15.45 -12.53 0.40
N ASP A 203 14.49 -12.63 -0.51
CA ASP A 203 13.23 -11.89 -0.37
C ASP A 203 12.58 -12.22 0.99
N GLY A 204 12.26 -11.16 1.75
CA GLY A 204 11.57 -11.26 3.03
C GLY A 204 10.24 -12.01 2.94
N GLY A 205 9.62 -12.08 1.75
CA GLY A 205 8.42 -12.89 1.51
C GLY A 205 8.60 -14.39 1.76
N LEU A 206 9.84 -14.90 1.73
CA LEU A 206 10.17 -16.28 2.11
C LEU A 206 10.11 -16.50 3.63
N LEU A 207 10.26 -15.44 4.42
CA LEU A 207 10.27 -15.49 5.88
C LEU A 207 8.97 -14.94 6.49
N ALA A 208 8.51 -13.77 6.03
CA ALA A 208 7.23 -13.17 6.39
C ALA A 208 6.70 -12.26 5.26
N ASN A 209 5.72 -12.75 4.49
CA ASN A 209 5.04 -11.91 3.49
C ASN A 209 4.25 -10.75 4.10
N ASN A 210 3.70 -10.95 5.31
CA ASN A 210 3.09 -9.91 6.12
C ASN A 210 4.03 -9.61 7.31
N PRO A 211 4.69 -8.44 7.34
CA PRO A 211 5.67 -8.11 8.37
C PRO A 211 5.05 -7.62 9.69
N CYS A 212 3.73 -7.63 9.85
CA CYS A 212 3.06 -7.12 11.04
C CYS A 212 3.57 -7.75 12.36
N PRO A 213 3.75 -9.08 12.48
CA PRO A 213 4.29 -9.67 13.71
C PRO A 213 5.73 -9.24 14.00
N GLN A 214 6.57 -9.12 12.95
CA GLN A 214 7.95 -8.63 13.08
C GLN A 214 7.96 -7.18 13.53
N LEU A 215 7.16 -6.33 12.89
CA LEU A 215 7.05 -4.92 13.22
C LEU A 215 6.58 -4.70 14.68
N LEU A 216 5.61 -5.48 15.15
CA LEU A 216 5.19 -5.46 16.55
C LEU A 216 6.31 -5.88 17.51
N THR A 217 7.11 -6.88 17.12
CA THR A 217 8.25 -7.36 17.92
C THR A 217 9.33 -6.29 18.00
N ASP A 218 9.67 -5.66 16.88
CA ASP A 218 10.68 -4.61 16.80
C ASP A 218 10.30 -3.39 17.65
N VAL A 219 9.03 -2.97 17.59
CA VAL A 219 8.52 -1.90 18.45
C VAL A 219 8.64 -2.26 19.92
N GLN A 220 8.30 -3.49 20.29
CA GLN A 220 8.41 -3.93 21.69
C GLN A 220 9.86 -4.00 22.16
N LEU A 221 10.79 -4.42 21.29
CA LEU A 221 12.22 -4.43 21.58
C LEU A 221 12.73 -3.00 21.81
N VAL A 222 12.41 -2.07 20.92
CA VAL A 222 12.81 -0.65 21.06
C VAL A 222 12.24 -0.04 22.35
N ASN A 223 10.96 -0.28 22.63
CA ASN A 223 10.32 0.17 23.87
C ASN A 223 10.99 -0.41 25.12
N THR A 224 11.40 -1.68 25.08
CA THR A 224 12.10 -2.33 26.19
C THR A 224 13.50 -1.76 26.36
N SER A 225 14.25 -1.57 25.28
CA SER A 225 15.58 -0.97 25.31
C SER A 225 15.55 0.47 25.84
N LEU A 226 14.58 1.28 25.43
CA LEU A 226 14.39 2.64 25.94
C LEU A 226 14.03 2.68 27.43
N ARG A 227 13.36 1.66 27.96
CA ARG A 227 13.08 1.53 29.40
C ARG A 227 14.29 1.08 30.22
N MET A 228 15.27 0.45 29.59
CA MET A 228 16.48 -0.06 30.24
C MET A 228 17.68 0.90 30.17
N ALA A 229 17.61 1.92 29.30
CA ALA A 229 18.61 2.97 29.14
C ALA A 229 18.34 4.15 30.10
#